data_AF-T1B5C0-F1
#
_entry.id   AF-T1B5C0-F1
#
_cell.length_a   1.000
_cell.length_b   1.000
_cell.length_c   1.000
_cell.angle_alpha   90.00
_cell.angle_beta   90.00
_cell.angle_gamma   90.00
#
_symmetry.space_group_name_H-M   'P 1'
#
loop_
_entity.id
_entity.type
_entity.pdbx_description
1 polymer ?
#
loop_
_entity_poly.entity_id
_entity_poly.type
_entity_poly.pdbx_seq_one_letter_code
_entity_poly.pdbx_strand_id
1 'polypeptide(L)'
;AVVRIVRELVEPAANKIRSQVNVLAGSHLSPGDIEDIRQVIQDFGLDPIILPDISGSLDGHVPVDFKPTTTGGTTLDEIRCMGSSEVTLVIGEHMLPAAVELSMKAEVPYVIFDRLLGLGANDEFMAFLSKTSGKPVPGKYRRQRSQLVDAMLDGHFFFGAKKIAIGAEPDLLWGLSSLLVEMGCEIHAAVTTTSSEMLERISATEVLIGDLEDLESRAQGCDLLLTHSHGRQMAERLDIPFLRVGMPIFDRLGAAHRISVGYKGSRDLIFEIGNIFMSSHREAGPDTWRDIGAQASGH
;
A
#
# COMPACT_ATOMS: atom_id res chain seq x y z
N ALA A 1 6.27 13.80 -12.86
CA ALA A 1 5.43 15.02 -12.79
C ALA A 1 5.68 15.84 -11.53
N VAL A 2 5.59 15.22 -10.34
CA VAL A 2 5.74 15.90 -9.04
C VAL A 2 7.04 16.71 -8.91
N VAL A 3 8.18 16.17 -9.35
CA VAL A 3 9.46 16.92 -9.41
C VAL A 3 9.32 18.28 -10.12
N ARG A 4 8.63 18.32 -11.26
CA ARG A 4 8.41 19.58 -11.99
C ARG A 4 7.46 20.51 -11.24
N ILE A 5 6.41 19.97 -10.62
CA ILE A 5 5.51 20.77 -9.77
C ILE A 5 6.29 21.45 -8.65
N VAL A 6 7.14 20.69 -7.95
CA VAL A 6 8.02 21.23 -6.89
C VAL A 6 8.95 22.31 -7.45
N ARG A 7 9.65 22.00 -8.54
CA ARG A 7 10.60 22.91 -9.18
C ARG A 7 9.98 24.22 -9.65
N GLU A 8 8.76 24.19 -10.18
CA GLU A 8 8.13 25.37 -10.78
C GLU A 8 7.29 26.16 -9.77
N LEU A 9 6.61 25.49 -8.83
CA LEU A 9 5.54 26.11 -8.05
C LEU A 9 5.86 26.34 -6.57
N VAL A 10 6.75 25.56 -5.96
CA VAL A 10 7.08 25.75 -4.53
C VAL A 10 7.86 27.05 -4.33
N GLU A 11 7.57 27.80 -3.27
CA GLU A 11 8.29 29.02 -2.92
C GLU A 11 9.17 28.78 -1.68
N PRO A 12 10.47 29.12 -1.72
CA PRO A 12 11.31 29.09 -0.52
C PRO A 12 10.78 30.05 0.54
N ALA A 13 10.85 29.66 1.81
CA ALA A 13 10.38 30.48 2.92
C ALA A 13 11.45 30.70 3.98
N ALA A 14 11.58 31.95 4.44
CA ALA A 14 12.55 32.31 5.48
C ALA A 14 12.17 31.75 6.86
N ASN A 15 10.87 31.59 7.13
CA ASN A 15 10.34 31.08 8.39
C ASN A 15 9.63 29.76 8.15
N LYS A 16 9.85 28.79 9.03
CA LYS A 16 9.14 27.51 9.04
C LYS A 16 7.90 27.59 9.93
N ILE A 17 6.82 26.93 9.51
CA ILE A 17 5.58 26.76 10.27
C ILE A 17 5.66 25.40 10.97
N ARG A 18 5.82 25.41 12.28
CA ARG A 18 6.12 24.20 13.09
C ARG A 18 5.03 23.11 13.01
N SER A 19 3.76 23.48 12.88
CA SER A 19 2.70 22.47 12.73
C SER A 19 2.62 21.92 11.31
N GLN A 20 3.13 22.64 10.30
CA GLN A 20 2.94 22.31 8.90
C GLN A 20 3.96 21.27 8.43
N VAL A 21 3.48 20.21 7.81
CA VAL A 21 4.32 19.15 7.21
C VAL A 21 3.91 18.92 5.76
N ASN A 22 4.88 18.58 4.92
CA ASN A 22 4.57 18.11 3.57
C ASN A 22 4.41 16.60 3.56
N VAL A 23 3.55 16.09 2.69
CA VAL A 23 3.46 14.66 2.38
C VAL A 23 3.59 14.50 0.88
N LEU A 24 4.61 13.78 0.43
CA LEU A 24 4.72 13.35 -0.96
C LEU A 24 4.08 11.96 -1.08
N ALA A 25 2.87 11.92 -1.61
CA ALA A 25 2.03 10.73 -1.65
C ALA A 25 2.29 9.87 -2.90
N GLY A 26 2.85 8.68 -2.72
CA GLY A 26 3.15 7.77 -3.81
C GLY A 26 1.93 7.35 -4.65
N SER A 27 2.16 7.08 -5.93
CA SER A 27 1.15 6.65 -6.92
C SER A 27 0.35 5.39 -6.55
N HIS A 28 0.86 4.55 -5.65
CA HIS A 28 0.14 3.36 -5.19
C HIS A 28 -0.99 3.63 -4.20
N LEU A 29 -0.97 4.81 -3.57
CA LEU A 29 -1.95 5.15 -2.55
C LEU A 29 -3.30 5.42 -3.19
N SER A 30 -4.33 4.78 -2.64
CA SER A 30 -5.71 5.07 -3.00
C SER A 30 -6.19 6.40 -2.40
N PRO A 31 -7.32 6.97 -2.88
CA PRO A 31 -7.97 8.10 -2.22
C PRO A 31 -8.24 7.85 -0.73
N GLY A 32 -8.71 6.65 -0.37
CA GLY A 32 -8.92 6.24 1.02
C GLY A 32 -7.64 6.17 1.85
N ASP A 33 -6.53 5.71 1.27
CA ASP A 33 -5.22 5.70 1.94
C ASP A 33 -4.75 7.12 2.26
N ILE A 34 -4.84 8.04 1.30
CA ILE A 34 -4.44 9.44 1.47
C ILE A 34 -5.27 10.12 2.56
N GLU A 35 -6.58 9.84 2.60
CA GLU A 35 -7.47 10.38 3.63
C GLU A 35 -7.12 9.84 5.03
N ASP A 36 -6.83 8.54 5.15
CA ASP A 36 -6.40 7.94 6.42
C ASP A 36 -5.04 8.52 6.87
N ILE A 37 -4.08 8.68 5.96
CA ILE A 37 -2.79 9.33 6.24
C ILE A 37 -2.99 10.76 6.72
N ARG A 38 -3.83 11.55 6.05
CA ARG A 38 -4.19 12.92 6.44
C ARG A 38 -4.72 12.93 7.87
N GLN A 39 -5.70 12.07 8.16
CA GLN A 39 -6.31 11.98 9.47
C GLN A 39 -5.29 11.60 10.55
N VAL A 40 -4.44 10.59 10.29
CA VAL A 40 -3.37 10.19 11.21
C VAL A 40 -2.46 11.35 11.55
N ILE A 41 -1.98 12.10 10.56
CA ILE A 41 -1.09 13.25 10.80
C ILE A 41 -1.81 14.33 11.62
N GLN A 42 -3.08 14.62 11.31
CA GLN A 42 -3.90 15.59 12.03
C GLN A 42 -4.22 15.18 13.47
N ASP A 43 -4.27 13.88 13.79
CA ASP A 43 -4.44 13.40 15.17
C ASP A 43 -3.22 13.69 16.07
N PHE A 44 -2.04 13.91 15.47
CA PHE A 44 -0.88 14.48 16.16
C PHE A 44 -0.91 16.03 16.19
N GLY A 45 -1.95 16.64 15.62
CA GLY A 45 -2.14 18.08 15.44
C GLY A 45 -1.03 18.73 14.63
N LEU A 46 -0.64 18.05 13.55
CA LEU A 46 0.14 18.59 12.45
C LEU A 46 -0.80 18.91 11.29
N ASP A 47 -0.40 19.83 10.42
CA ASP A 47 -1.17 20.33 9.30
C ASP A 47 -0.52 19.83 7.98
N PRO A 48 -1.01 18.72 7.39
CA PRO A 48 -0.40 18.14 6.21
C PRO A 48 -0.80 18.84 4.90
N ILE A 49 0.19 19.30 4.14
CA ILE A 49 0.07 19.60 2.70
C ILE A 49 0.46 18.35 1.92
N ILE A 50 -0.52 17.69 1.31
CA ILE A 50 -0.32 16.44 0.57
C ILE A 50 -0.18 16.72 -0.92
N LEU A 51 0.82 16.17 -1.59
CA LEU A 51 1.06 16.34 -3.03
C LEU A 51 1.56 15.02 -3.67
N PRO A 52 0.89 14.50 -4.72
CA PRO A 52 -0.45 14.85 -5.18
C PRO A 52 -1.52 14.41 -4.17
N ASP A 53 -2.59 15.19 -4.06
CA ASP A 53 -3.77 14.78 -3.29
C ASP A 53 -4.92 14.38 -4.22
N ILE A 54 -5.19 13.08 -4.28
CA ILE A 54 -6.34 12.52 -5.00
C ILE A 54 -7.52 12.19 -4.09
N SER A 55 -7.42 12.35 -2.76
CA SER A 55 -8.52 12.03 -1.85
C SER A 55 -9.71 12.95 -2.10
N GLY A 56 -9.49 14.25 -2.28
CA GLY A 56 -10.59 15.19 -2.57
C GLY A 56 -11.16 15.12 -3.99
N SER A 57 -10.54 14.38 -4.92
CA SER A 57 -10.95 14.35 -6.34
C SER A 57 -11.49 13.01 -6.82
N LEU A 58 -11.06 11.92 -6.19
CA LEU A 58 -11.39 10.55 -6.59
C LEU A 58 -12.03 9.74 -5.44
N ASP A 59 -12.48 10.39 -4.36
CA ASP A 59 -13.25 9.76 -3.26
C ASP A 59 -14.72 9.49 -3.61
N GLY A 60 -15.21 9.93 -4.77
CA GLY A 60 -16.59 9.69 -5.19
C GLY A 60 -17.65 10.46 -4.40
N HIS A 61 -17.29 11.54 -3.68
CA HIS A 61 -18.30 12.41 -3.08
C HIS A 61 -19.16 13.09 -4.16
N VAL A 62 -20.43 13.30 -3.85
CA VAL A 62 -21.35 13.99 -4.75
C VAL A 62 -21.29 15.49 -4.46
N PRO A 63 -20.78 16.33 -5.38
CA PRO A 63 -20.75 17.77 -5.15
C PRO A 63 -22.18 18.35 -5.16
N VAL A 64 -22.39 19.44 -4.42
CA VAL A 64 -23.69 20.14 -4.36
C VAL A 64 -24.13 20.62 -5.75
N ASP A 65 -23.17 21.17 -6.50
CA ASP A 65 -23.35 21.62 -7.88
C ASP A 65 -22.46 20.81 -8.81
N PHE A 66 -22.95 20.52 -10.02
CA PHE A 66 -22.13 19.93 -11.07
C PHE A 66 -20.95 20.86 -11.40
N LYS A 67 -19.73 20.33 -11.30
CA LYS A 67 -18.53 21.02 -11.79
C LYS A 67 -17.96 20.27 -12.99
N PRO A 68 -17.69 20.95 -14.11
CA PRO A 68 -17.07 20.34 -15.29
C PRO A 68 -15.58 20.03 -15.10
N THR A 69 -14.99 20.46 -13.98
CA THR A 69 -13.60 20.28 -13.61
C THR A 69 -13.49 19.48 -12.32
N THR A 70 -12.36 18.80 -12.13
CA THR A 70 -12.02 18.10 -10.89
C THR A 70 -12.19 18.98 -9.65
N THR A 71 -12.78 18.41 -8.61
CA THR A 71 -12.92 19.02 -7.28
C THR A 71 -11.83 18.53 -6.34
N GLY A 72 -11.51 19.32 -5.31
CA GLY A 72 -10.52 18.96 -4.30
C GLY A 72 -9.08 18.92 -4.79
N GLY A 73 -8.22 18.25 -4.01
CA GLY A 73 -6.79 18.17 -4.23
C GLY A 73 -6.01 19.38 -3.70
N THR A 74 -4.68 19.31 -3.80
CA THR A 74 -3.76 20.36 -3.35
C THR A 74 -3.93 21.64 -4.16
N THR A 75 -4.19 22.75 -3.48
CA THR A 75 -4.30 24.07 -4.12
C THR A 75 -2.92 24.60 -4.55
N LEU A 76 -2.90 25.53 -5.51
CA LEU A 76 -1.65 26.20 -5.90
C LEU A 76 -1.01 26.96 -4.75
N ASP A 77 -1.81 27.55 -3.86
CA ASP A 77 -1.30 28.31 -2.72
C ASP A 77 -0.67 27.38 -1.68
N GLU A 78 -1.27 26.21 -1.42
CA GLU A 78 -0.64 25.16 -0.60
C GLU A 78 0.69 24.69 -1.20
N ILE A 79 0.75 24.45 -2.52
CA ILE A 79 1.99 24.04 -3.19
C ILE A 79 3.08 25.11 -3.02
N ARG A 80 2.74 26.39 -3.22
CA ARG A 80 3.67 27.51 -2.97
C ARG A 80 4.17 27.50 -1.53
N CYS A 81 3.28 27.26 -0.58
CA CYS A 81 3.59 27.25 0.85
C CYS A 81 4.38 26.00 1.33
N MET A 82 4.62 24.98 0.50
CA MET A 82 5.36 23.78 0.93
C MET A 82 6.79 24.08 1.41
N GLY A 83 7.41 25.18 0.96
CA GLY A 83 8.73 25.59 1.43
C GLY A 83 8.76 26.06 2.89
N SER A 84 7.60 26.39 3.46
CA SER A 84 7.43 26.78 4.86
C SER A 84 7.25 25.59 5.81
N SER A 85 7.08 24.37 5.31
CA SER A 85 6.86 23.19 6.17
C SER A 85 8.11 22.80 6.97
N GLU A 86 7.91 22.28 8.18
CA GLU A 86 9.01 21.83 9.05
C GLU A 86 9.76 20.63 8.47
N VAL A 87 9.03 19.68 7.87
CA VAL A 87 9.59 18.45 7.30
C VAL A 87 8.68 17.91 6.21
N THR A 88 9.28 17.15 5.29
CA THR A 88 8.58 16.42 4.24
C THR A 88 8.58 14.92 4.53
N LEU A 89 7.40 14.32 4.61
CA LEU A 89 7.19 12.89 4.75
C LEU A 89 7.02 12.32 3.34
N VAL A 90 7.96 11.47 2.92
CA VAL A 90 7.97 10.87 1.59
C VAL A 90 7.37 9.47 1.72
N ILE A 91 6.27 9.19 1.05
CA ILE A 91 5.60 7.89 1.12
C ILE A 91 5.77 7.19 -0.22
N GLY A 92 6.58 6.12 -0.21
CA GLY A 92 7.06 5.45 -1.41
C GLY A 92 8.38 6.03 -1.93
N GLU A 93 9.31 5.15 -2.29
CA GLU A 93 10.66 5.46 -2.76
C GLU A 93 10.64 6.26 -4.07
N HIS A 94 9.69 6.00 -4.98
CA HIS A 94 9.63 6.76 -6.24
C HIS A 94 9.39 8.27 -6.05
N MET A 95 8.99 8.70 -4.85
CA MET A 95 8.83 10.12 -4.50
C MET A 95 10.13 10.78 -4.05
N LEU A 96 11.21 10.02 -3.83
CA LEU A 96 12.51 10.54 -3.42
C LEU A 96 13.04 11.67 -4.32
N PRO A 97 13.00 11.58 -5.68
CA PRO A 97 13.46 12.67 -6.53
C PRO A 97 12.73 13.99 -6.28
N ALA A 98 11.44 13.95 -5.94
CA ALA A 98 10.66 15.14 -5.63
C ALA A 98 11.02 15.72 -4.24
N ALA A 99 11.31 14.85 -3.27
CA ALA A 99 11.78 15.26 -1.95
C ALA A 99 13.17 15.93 -2.02
N VAL A 100 14.06 15.37 -2.83
CA VAL A 100 15.40 15.90 -3.10
C VAL A 100 15.33 17.28 -3.76
N GLU A 101 14.47 17.44 -4.78
CA GLU A 101 14.23 18.75 -5.40
C GLU A 101 13.68 19.77 -4.40
N LEU A 102 12.72 19.37 -3.55
CA LEU A 102 12.13 20.24 -2.53
C LEU A 102 13.15 20.66 -1.47
N SER A 103 13.99 19.72 -1.03
CA SER A 103 15.07 19.98 -0.08
C SER A 103 16.11 20.93 -0.66
N MET A 104 16.51 20.76 -1.93
CA MET A 104 17.46 21.67 -2.58
C MET A 104 16.88 23.06 -2.78
N LYS A 105 15.59 23.15 -3.14
CA LYS A 105 14.95 24.42 -3.48
C LYS A 105 14.57 25.26 -2.25
N ALA A 106 14.07 24.62 -1.20
CA ALA A 106 13.46 25.31 -0.05
C ALA A 106 14.05 24.90 1.31
N GLU A 107 15.13 24.13 1.33
CA GLU A 107 15.83 23.68 2.54
C GLU A 107 14.88 22.99 3.54
N VAL A 108 13.87 22.28 3.04
CA VAL A 108 12.96 21.47 3.86
C VAL A 108 13.56 20.07 4.00
N PRO A 109 13.89 19.59 5.22
CA PRO A 109 14.37 18.23 5.39
C PRO A 109 13.27 17.21 5.04
N TYR A 110 13.66 16.00 4.71
CA TYR A 110 12.72 14.92 4.41
C TYR A 110 13.07 13.62 5.13
N VAL A 111 12.04 12.80 5.34
CA VAL A 111 12.15 11.42 5.84
C VAL A 111 11.34 10.51 4.91
N ILE A 112 11.94 9.39 4.54
CA ILE A 112 11.33 8.42 3.63
C ILE A 112 10.68 7.31 4.45
N PHE A 113 9.43 7.01 4.11
CA PHE A 113 8.69 5.83 4.51
C PHE A 113 8.52 4.97 3.27
N ASP A 114 9.33 3.91 3.16
CA ASP A 114 9.34 3.04 1.98
C ASP A 114 8.00 2.32 1.76
N ARG A 115 7.22 2.15 2.83
CA ARG A 115 5.83 1.68 2.84
C ARG A 115 5.13 2.16 4.10
N LEU A 116 3.79 2.08 4.11
CA LEU A 116 2.96 2.24 5.31
C LEU A 116 2.10 1.00 5.57
N LEU A 117 2.62 -0.16 5.19
CA LEU A 117 1.94 -1.45 5.23
C LEU A 117 2.82 -2.43 6.01
N GLY A 118 2.23 -3.14 6.97
CA GLY A 118 2.93 -4.01 7.94
C GLY A 118 3.15 -3.35 9.31
N LEU A 119 3.58 -4.14 10.30
CA LEU A 119 3.67 -3.68 11.69
C LEU A 119 4.82 -2.69 11.90
N GLY A 120 6.03 -3.05 11.44
CA GLY A 120 7.26 -2.28 11.67
C GLY A 120 7.22 -0.91 11.00
N ALA A 121 6.81 -0.85 9.73
CA ALA A 121 6.71 0.40 8.97
C ALA A 121 5.74 1.40 9.64
N ASN A 122 4.62 0.90 10.18
CA ASN A 122 3.66 1.74 10.88
C ASN A 122 4.15 2.17 12.27
N ASP A 123 4.91 1.32 12.98
CA ASP A 123 5.57 1.71 14.24
C ASP A 123 6.57 2.87 14.02
N GLU A 124 7.35 2.82 12.95
CA GLU A 124 8.28 3.89 12.57
C GLU A 124 7.54 5.20 12.24
N PHE A 125 6.46 5.13 11.47
CA PHE A 125 5.63 6.29 11.14
C PHE A 125 5.04 6.95 12.39
N MET A 126 4.47 6.15 13.30
CA MET A 126 3.89 6.66 14.55
C MET A 126 4.96 7.26 15.47
N ALA A 127 6.13 6.64 15.56
CA ALA A 127 7.26 7.16 16.33
C ALA A 127 7.76 8.50 15.77
N PHE A 128 7.87 8.60 14.45
CA PHE A 128 8.25 9.84 13.77
C PHE A 128 7.24 10.96 14.05
N LEU A 129 5.95 10.72 13.86
CA LEU A 129 4.90 11.72 14.12
C LEU A 129 4.88 12.16 15.59
N SER A 130 5.06 11.23 16.52
CA SER A 130 5.15 11.54 17.95
C SER A 130 6.35 12.43 18.27
N LYS A 131 7.52 12.14 17.67
CA LYS A 131 8.73 12.94 17.81
C LYS A 131 8.57 14.35 17.23
N THR A 132 8.06 14.45 16.00
CA THR A 132 7.91 15.72 15.27
C THR A 132 6.89 16.62 15.94
N SER A 133 5.74 16.08 16.34
CA SER A 133 4.69 16.85 17.02
C SER A 133 4.97 17.14 18.50
N GLY A 134 5.85 16.36 19.14
CA GLY A 134 6.04 16.36 20.60
C GLY A 134 4.84 15.79 21.38
N LYS A 135 3.87 15.17 20.71
CA LYS A 135 2.68 14.57 21.33
C LYS A 135 2.82 13.06 21.45
N PRO A 136 2.23 12.43 22.49
CA PRO A 136 2.21 10.97 22.58
C PRO A 136 1.34 10.37 21.47
N VAL A 137 1.67 9.14 21.05
CA VAL A 137 0.83 8.37 20.11
C VAL A 137 -0.60 8.25 20.67
N PRO A 138 -1.63 8.71 19.93
CA PRO A 138 -3.02 8.63 20.36
C PRO A 138 -3.46 7.19 20.70
N GLY A 139 -4.28 7.04 21.75
CA GLY A 139 -4.68 5.71 22.25
C GLY A 139 -5.37 4.82 21.21
N LYS A 140 -6.09 5.41 20.25
CA LYS A 140 -6.74 4.67 19.15
C LYS A 140 -5.73 3.89 18.29
N TYR A 141 -4.55 4.44 18.03
CA TYR A 141 -3.51 3.77 17.23
C TYR A 141 -2.81 2.66 18.00
N ARG A 142 -2.62 2.81 19.31
CA ARG A 142 -2.14 1.70 20.17
C ARG A 142 -3.09 0.51 20.14
N ARG A 143 -4.40 0.79 20.17
CA ARG A 143 -5.43 -0.25 20.01
C ARG A 143 -5.38 -0.89 18.63
N GLN A 144 -5.30 -0.11 17.55
CA GLN A 144 -5.20 -0.65 16.20
C GLN A 144 -3.93 -1.49 16.01
N ARG A 145 -2.79 -1.06 16.54
CA ARG A 145 -1.55 -1.85 16.56
C ARG A 145 -1.75 -3.19 17.25
N SER A 146 -2.38 -3.21 18.42
CA SER A 146 -2.71 -4.45 19.13
C SER A 146 -3.61 -5.37 18.30
N GLN A 147 -4.59 -4.81 17.58
CA GLN A 147 -5.48 -5.58 16.69
C GLN A 147 -4.75 -6.12 15.46
N LEU A 148 -3.74 -5.41 14.94
CA LEU A 148 -2.90 -5.92 13.88
C LEU A 148 -2.08 -7.12 14.37
N VAL A 149 -1.44 -7.01 15.55
CA VAL A 149 -0.67 -8.13 16.12
C VAL A 149 -1.55 -9.35 16.34
N ASP A 150 -2.77 -9.15 16.86
CA ASP A 150 -3.77 -10.20 17.01
C ASP A 150 -4.13 -10.86 15.67
N ALA A 151 -4.40 -10.07 14.62
CA ALA A 151 -4.65 -10.58 13.28
C ALA A 151 -3.46 -11.33 12.67
N MET A 152 -2.23 -10.91 12.95
CA MET A 152 -1.02 -11.63 12.52
C MET A 152 -0.92 -12.99 13.24
N LEU A 153 -1.19 -13.03 14.55
CA LEU A 153 -1.19 -14.27 15.34
C LEU A 153 -2.30 -15.24 14.93
N ASP A 154 -3.49 -14.75 14.62
CA ASP A 154 -4.59 -15.61 14.15
C ASP A 154 -4.39 -16.04 12.70
N GLY A 155 -3.87 -15.12 11.87
CA GLY A 155 -3.69 -15.32 10.44
C GLY A 155 -2.56 -16.29 10.09
N HIS A 156 -1.43 -16.28 10.82
CA HIS A 156 -0.20 -16.96 10.36
C HIS A 156 -0.38 -18.45 10.00
N PHE A 157 -1.30 -19.17 10.65
CA PHE A 157 -1.60 -20.57 10.35
C PHE A 157 -2.10 -20.81 8.92
N PHE A 158 -2.70 -19.80 8.28
CA PHE A 158 -3.24 -19.89 6.92
C PHE A 158 -2.27 -19.37 5.85
N PHE A 159 -1.22 -18.66 6.26
CA PHE A 159 -0.28 -17.96 5.37
C PHE A 159 1.03 -18.73 5.16
N GLY A 160 1.46 -19.51 6.16
CA GLY A 160 2.75 -20.19 6.14
C GLY A 160 2.99 -21.02 4.86
N ALA A 161 4.13 -20.79 4.22
CA ALA A 161 4.59 -21.45 2.99
C ALA A 161 3.65 -21.31 1.77
N LYS A 162 2.67 -20.40 1.82
CA LYS A 162 1.83 -20.09 0.66
C LYS A 162 2.65 -19.39 -0.42
N LYS A 163 2.57 -19.89 -1.64
CA LYS A 163 3.26 -19.33 -2.80
C LYS A 163 2.44 -18.23 -3.42
N ILE A 164 3.03 -17.05 -3.56
CA ILE A 164 2.31 -15.86 -4.01
C ILE A 164 2.90 -15.34 -5.32
N ALA A 165 2.02 -15.02 -6.26
CA ALA A 165 2.36 -14.26 -7.46
C ALA A 165 1.80 -12.83 -7.34
N ILE A 166 2.66 -11.82 -7.53
CA ILE A 166 2.28 -10.40 -7.41
C ILE A 166 2.66 -9.65 -8.69
N GLY A 167 1.70 -8.95 -9.26
CA GLY A 167 1.89 -7.99 -10.35
C GLY A 167 1.50 -6.59 -9.92
N ALA A 168 2.49 -5.72 -9.68
CA ALA A 168 2.25 -4.36 -9.21
C ALA A 168 3.40 -3.42 -9.58
N GLU A 169 3.15 -2.11 -9.55
CA GLU A 169 4.24 -1.13 -9.61
C GLU A 169 5.16 -1.27 -8.38
N PRO A 170 6.42 -0.78 -8.43
CA PRO A 170 7.46 -1.13 -7.46
C PRO A 170 7.12 -0.89 -5.98
N ASP A 171 6.49 0.23 -5.63
CA ASP A 171 6.25 0.58 -4.23
C ASP A 171 5.14 -0.29 -3.59
N LEU A 172 4.05 -0.51 -4.33
CA LEU A 172 2.98 -1.42 -3.96
C LEU A 172 3.49 -2.86 -3.88
N LEU A 173 4.32 -3.26 -4.85
CA LEU A 173 4.94 -4.58 -4.87
C LEU A 173 5.81 -4.77 -3.61
N TRP A 174 6.64 -3.78 -3.26
CA TRP A 174 7.43 -3.79 -2.03
C TRP A 174 6.56 -3.91 -0.78
N GLY A 175 5.50 -3.10 -0.68
CA GLY A 175 4.60 -3.11 0.46
C GLY A 175 3.93 -4.48 0.65
N LEU A 176 3.30 -5.00 -0.40
CA LEU A 176 2.58 -6.27 -0.38
C LEU A 176 3.51 -7.46 -0.11
N SER A 177 4.64 -7.54 -0.84
CA SER A 177 5.60 -8.63 -0.66
C SER A 177 6.18 -8.64 0.76
N SER A 178 6.52 -7.47 1.31
CA SER A 178 7.03 -7.34 2.67
C SER A 178 6.04 -7.87 3.71
N LEU A 179 4.76 -7.48 3.65
CA LEU A 179 3.74 -7.97 4.57
C LEU A 179 3.52 -9.48 4.45
N LEU A 180 3.47 -9.99 3.23
CA LEU A 180 3.25 -11.41 2.98
C LEU A 180 4.41 -12.25 3.50
N VAL A 181 5.65 -11.78 3.34
CA VAL A 181 6.84 -12.42 3.94
C VAL A 181 6.80 -12.31 5.47
N GLU A 182 6.40 -11.17 6.04
CA GLU A 182 6.18 -11.02 7.49
C GLU A 182 5.13 -12.01 8.04
N MET A 183 4.16 -12.42 7.20
CA MET A 183 3.14 -13.45 7.51
C MET A 183 3.58 -14.89 7.19
N GLY A 184 4.78 -15.08 6.63
CA GLY A 184 5.35 -16.41 6.34
C GLY A 184 5.05 -16.97 4.96
N CYS A 185 4.56 -16.16 4.01
CA CYS A 185 4.40 -16.57 2.62
C CYS A 185 5.74 -16.55 1.85
N GLU A 186 5.78 -17.30 0.75
CA GLU A 186 6.87 -17.30 -0.23
C GLU A 186 6.46 -16.49 -1.46
N ILE A 187 7.18 -15.42 -1.77
CA ILE A 187 6.92 -14.66 -3.01
C ILE A 187 7.57 -15.44 -4.16
N HIS A 188 6.75 -16.20 -4.88
CA HIS A 188 7.21 -17.06 -5.96
C HIS A 188 7.50 -16.25 -7.21
N ALA A 189 6.61 -15.31 -7.54
CA ALA A 189 6.75 -14.43 -8.69
C ALA A 189 6.41 -12.98 -8.30
N ALA A 190 7.32 -12.06 -8.61
CA ALA A 190 7.11 -10.63 -8.43
C ALA A 190 7.37 -9.93 -9.77
N VAL A 191 6.31 -9.45 -10.43
CA VAL A 191 6.40 -8.76 -11.72
C VAL A 191 6.03 -7.29 -11.56
N THR A 192 6.86 -6.40 -12.11
CA THR A 192 6.67 -4.96 -12.08
C THR A 192 6.92 -4.31 -13.43
N THR A 193 6.52 -3.05 -13.59
CA THR A 193 6.56 -2.34 -14.87
C THR A 193 7.79 -1.45 -15.04
N THR A 194 8.50 -1.12 -13.97
CA THR A 194 9.59 -0.13 -13.98
C THR A 194 10.70 -0.49 -13.01
N SER A 195 11.94 -0.11 -13.33
CA SER A 195 13.08 -0.27 -12.43
C SER A 195 12.94 0.59 -11.18
N SER A 196 13.32 0.05 -10.04
CA SER A 196 13.45 0.77 -8.77
C SER A 196 14.55 0.10 -7.94
N GLU A 197 15.29 0.88 -7.16
CA GLU A 197 16.30 0.35 -6.22
C GLU A 197 15.66 -0.57 -5.16
N MET A 198 14.36 -0.38 -4.88
CA MET A 198 13.61 -1.24 -3.96
C MET A 198 13.52 -2.69 -4.41
N LEU A 199 13.63 -2.95 -5.72
CA LEU A 199 13.47 -4.30 -6.27
C LEU A 199 14.53 -5.26 -5.73
N GLU A 200 15.73 -4.77 -5.41
CA GLU A 200 16.81 -5.56 -4.82
C GLU A 200 16.51 -6.00 -3.38
N ARG A 201 15.58 -5.32 -2.70
CA ARG A 201 15.19 -5.61 -1.32
C ARG A 201 14.07 -6.65 -1.25
N ILE A 202 13.34 -6.88 -2.35
CA ILE A 202 12.21 -7.81 -2.39
C ILE A 202 12.72 -9.23 -2.17
N SER A 203 12.22 -9.88 -1.11
CA SER A 203 12.48 -11.29 -0.84
C SER A 203 11.54 -12.17 -1.68
N ALA A 204 11.92 -12.38 -2.94
CA ALA A 204 11.22 -13.25 -3.88
C ALA A 204 12.16 -14.23 -4.57
N THR A 205 11.59 -15.32 -5.09
CA THR A 205 12.35 -16.28 -5.92
C THR A 205 12.76 -15.65 -7.24
N GLU A 206 11.88 -14.85 -7.84
CA GLU A 206 12.15 -14.09 -9.05
C GLU A 206 11.49 -12.71 -8.97
N VAL A 207 12.25 -11.66 -9.29
CA VAL A 207 11.74 -10.31 -9.52
C VAL A 207 12.00 -9.96 -10.97
N LEU A 208 10.95 -9.61 -11.71
CA LEU A 208 11.03 -9.29 -13.13
C LEU A 208 10.41 -7.92 -13.42
N ILE A 209 11.10 -7.14 -14.25
CA ILE A 209 10.49 -6.00 -14.93
C ILE A 209 9.88 -6.53 -16.23
N GLY A 210 8.55 -6.62 -16.28
CA GLY A 210 7.80 -7.30 -17.35
C GLY A 210 6.33 -6.89 -17.35
N ASP A 211 5.48 -7.74 -17.90
CA ASP A 211 4.05 -7.48 -18.05
C ASP A 211 3.14 -8.59 -17.45
N LEU A 212 1.85 -8.56 -17.77
CA LEU A 212 0.90 -9.54 -17.25
C LEU A 212 1.04 -10.92 -17.90
N GLU A 213 1.61 -11.02 -19.10
CA GLU A 213 1.92 -12.32 -19.74
C GLU A 213 3.07 -13.00 -18.98
N ASP A 214 4.10 -12.23 -18.62
CA ASP A 214 5.19 -12.71 -17.76
C ASP A 214 4.72 -13.18 -16.39
N LEU A 215 3.76 -12.45 -15.79
CA LEU A 215 3.17 -12.80 -14.52
C LEU A 215 2.37 -14.11 -14.63
N GLU A 216 1.61 -14.27 -15.70
CA GLU A 216 0.82 -15.47 -15.95
C GLU A 216 1.69 -16.71 -16.08
N SER A 217 2.78 -16.64 -16.85
CA SER A 217 3.68 -17.78 -17.02
C SER A 217 4.35 -18.23 -15.71
N ARG A 218 4.46 -17.32 -14.73
CA ARG A 218 5.14 -17.56 -13.44
C ARG A 218 4.18 -17.81 -12.28
N ALA A 219 2.91 -17.46 -12.44
CA ALA A 219 1.90 -17.66 -11.40
C ALA A 219 1.45 -19.12 -11.29
N GLN A 220 1.79 -19.99 -12.25
CA GLN A 220 1.37 -21.39 -12.23
C GLN A 220 1.80 -22.11 -10.94
N GLY A 221 0.83 -22.72 -10.24
CA GLY A 221 1.08 -23.42 -8.98
C GLY A 221 1.25 -22.51 -7.75
N CYS A 222 1.00 -21.21 -7.89
CA CYS A 222 0.84 -20.31 -6.74
C CYS A 222 -0.51 -20.52 -6.05
N ASP A 223 -0.57 -20.24 -4.76
CA ASP A 223 -1.79 -20.31 -3.94
C ASP A 223 -2.65 -19.05 -4.05
N LEU A 224 -2.07 -17.92 -4.46
CA LEU A 224 -2.77 -16.65 -4.60
C LEU A 224 -2.09 -15.75 -5.63
N LEU A 225 -2.90 -15.13 -6.46
CA LEU A 225 -2.52 -14.07 -7.37
C LEU A 225 -2.97 -12.70 -6.84
N LEU A 226 -2.07 -11.73 -6.83
CA LEU A 226 -2.34 -10.32 -6.50
C LEU A 226 -2.00 -9.43 -7.68
N THR A 227 -3.00 -8.79 -8.28
CA THR A 227 -2.80 -7.70 -9.25
C THR A 227 -4.09 -6.92 -9.46
N HIS A 228 -4.13 -5.94 -10.34
CA HIS A 228 -5.31 -5.12 -10.63
C HIS A 228 -6.33 -5.88 -11.51
N SER A 229 -7.48 -5.29 -11.84
CA SER A 229 -8.63 -6.01 -12.44
C SER A 229 -8.35 -6.76 -13.75
N HIS A 230 -7.29 -6.45 -14.48
CA HIS A 230 -6.90 -7.18 -15.69
C HIS A 230 -6.40 -8.60 -15.40
N GLY A 231 -5.92 -8.88 -14.18
CA GLY A 231 -5.50 -10.22 -13.77
C GLY A 231 -6.62 -11.25 -13.68
N ARG A 232 -7.90 -10.85 -13.72
CA ARG A 232 -9.04 -11.77 -13.58
C ARG A 232 -9.04 -12.90 -14.60
N GLN A 233 -8.61 -12.63 -15.83
CA GLN A 233 -8.62 -13.63 -16.90
C GLN A 233 -7.50 -14.65 -16.71
N MET A 234 -6.33 -14.19 -16.27
CA MET A 234 -5.22 -15.06 -15.88
C MET A 234 -5.61 -15.92 -14.67
N ALA A 235 -6.24 -15.34 -13.66
CA ALA A 235 -6.72 -16.09 -12.49
C ALA A 235 -7.68 -17.23 -12.87
N GLU A 236 -8.62 -16.95 -13.78
CA GLU A 236 -9.58 -17.93 -14.29
C GLU A 236 -8.90 -19.05 -15.09
N ARG A 237 -7.95 -18.70 -15.97
CA ARG A 237 -7.20 -19.70 -16.76
C ARG A 237 -6.31 -20.60 -15.90
N LEU A 238 -5.71 -20.04 -14.85
CA LEU A 238 -4.80 -20.77 -13.97
C LEU A 238 -5.52 -21.51 -12.84
N ASP A 239 -6.82 -21.26 -12.62
CA ASP A 239 -7.60 -21.73 -11.48
C ASP A 239 -6.96 -21.37 -10.13
N ILE A 240 -6.48 -20.12 -10.02
CA ILE A 240 -5.80 -19.60 -8.82
C ILE A 240 -6.68 -18.54 -8.16
N PRO A 241 -6.85 -18.56 -6.82
CA PRO A 241 -7.51 -17.49 -6.08
C PRO A 241 -6.91 -16.12 -6.41
N PHE A 242 -7.76 -15.09 -6.51
CA PHE A 242 -7.33 -13.79 -7.02
C PHE A 242 -7.79 -12.63 -6.14
N LEU A 243 -6.82 -11.90 -5.59
CA LEU A 243 -7.03 -10.66 -4.88
C LEU A 243 -6.69 -9.47 -5.79
N ARG A 244 -7.64 -8.54 -5.88
CA ARG A 244 -7.45 -7.30 -6.65
C ARG A 244 -6.67 -6.30 -5.82
N VAL A 245 -5.57 -5.77 -6.31
CA VAL A 245 -4.76 -4.73 -5.67
C VAL A 245 -4.23 -3.73 -6.69
N GLY A 246 -3.93 -2.52 -6.25
CA GLY A 246 -3.41 -1.46 -7.12
C GLY A 246 -4.46 -0.85 -8.03
N MET A 247 -4.06 -0.42 -9.23
CA MET A 247 -4.91 0.31 -10.17
C MET A 247 -4.72 -0.24 -11.59
N PRO A 248 -5.79 -0.34 -12.42
CA PRO A 248 -7.19 -0.05 -12.11
C PRO A 248 -7.97 -1.20 -11.45
N ILE A 249 -8.89 -0.86 -10.54
CA ILE A 249 -9.91 -1.79 -10.02
C ILE A 249 -11.29 -1.34 -10.50
N PHE A 250 -11.76 -1.93 -11.60
CA PHE A 250 -13.03 -1.55 -12.25
C PHE A 250 -14.14 -2.60 -12.13
N ASP A 251 -13.82 -3.79 -11.65
CA ASP A 251 -14.77 -4.90 -11.47
C ASP A 251 -15.15 -5.13 -10.00
N ARG A 252 -14.92 -4.15 -9.13
CA ARG A 252 -15.33 -4.13 -7.72
C ARG A 252 -15.83 -2.75 -7.32
N LEU A 253 -16.82 -2.74 -6.44
CA LEU A 253 -17.32 -1.50 -5.82
C LEU A 253 -16.39 -1.06 -4.68
N GLY A 254 -16.31 0.25 -4.46
CA GLY A 254 -15.61 0.81 -3.30
C GLY A 254 -14.08 0.83 -3.40
N ALA A 255 -13.50 0.57 -4.59
CA ALA A 255 -12.05 0.54 -4.77
C ALA A 255 -11.34 1.82 -4.29
N ALA A 256 -11.94 2.99 -4.55
CA ALA A 256 -11.41 4.28 -4.11
C ALA A 256 -11.40 4.46 -2.58
N HIS A 257 -12.27 3.75 -1.86
CA HIS A 257 -12.42 3.85 -0.40
C HIS A 257 -11.63 2.78 0.36
N ARG A 258 -10.99 1.85 -0.35
CA ARG A 258 -10.24 0.77 0.30
C ARG A 258 -8.97 1.32 0.93
N ILE A 259 -8.80 1.06 2.22
CA ILE A 259 -7.60 1.45 2.96
C ILE A 259 -6.69 0.22 3.07
N SER A 260 -5.46 0.35 2.61
CA SER A 260 -4.38 -0.64 2.65
C SER A 260 -3.24 -0.23 3.59
N VAL A 261 -3.10 1.07 3.87
CA VAL A 261 -2.07 1.61 4.78
C VAL A 261 -2.51 1.61 6.24
N GLY A 262 -1.54 1.88 7.13
CA GLY A 262 -1.83 1.96 8.56
C GLY A 262 -1.97 0.58 9.20
N TYR A 263 -2.06 0.56 10.53
CA TYR A 263 -2.34 -0.68 11.27
C TYR A 263 -3.68 -1.30 10.85
N LYS A 264 -4.69 -0.46 10.62
CA LYS A 264 -6.04 -0.90 10.24
C LYS A 264 -6.04 -1.51 8.82
N GLY A 265 -5.48 -0.82 7.82
CA GLY A 265 -5.43 -1.33 6.46
C GLY A 265 -4.63 -2.62 6.35
N SER A 266 -3.48 -2.69 7.05
CA SER A 266 -2.67 -3.92 7.12
C SER A 266 -3.46 -5.09 7.72
N ARG A 267 -4.21 -4.85 8.80
CA ARG A 267 -5.05 -5.85 9.46
C ARG A 267 -6.18 -6.34 8.53
N ASP A 268 -6.88 -5.40 7.91
CA ASP A 268 -8.02 -5.72 7.04
C ASP A 268 -7.55 -6.51 5.81
N LEU A 269 -6.36 -6.19 5.28
CA LEU A 269 -5.72 -6.95 4.20
C LEU A 269 -5.34 -8.38 4.63
N ILE A 270 -4.80 -8.56 5.84
CA ILE A 270 -4.53 -9.90 6.39
C ILE A 270 -5.83 -10.72 6.45
N PHE A 271 -6.91 -10.14 6.96
CA PHE A 271 -8.19 -10.86 7.02
C PHE A 271 -8.74 -11.19 5.64
N GLU A 272 -8.65 -10.26 4.68
CA GLU A 272 -9.10 -10.51 3.30
C GLU A 272 -8.34 -11.68 2.67
N ILE A 273 -7.00 -11.69 2.79
CA ILE A 273 -6.16 -12.75 2.24
C ILE A 273 -6.40 -14.08 2.97
N GLY A 274 -6.46 -14.07 4.30
CA GLY A 274 -6.74 -15.26 5.10
C GLY A 274 -8.08 -15.90 4.73
N ASN A 275 -9.13 -15.09 4.56
CA ASN A 275 -10.44 -15.57 4.14
C ASN A 275 -10.43 -16.16 2.71
N ILE A 276 -9.61 -15.61 1.80
CA ILE A 276 -9.41 -16.20 0.46
C ILE A 276 -8.75 -17.57 0.59
N PHE A 277 -7.69 -17.71 1.40
CA PHE A 277 -7.05 -19.01 1.62
C PHE A 277 -7.98 -20.05 2.25
N MET A 278 -8.80 -19.63 3.21
CA MET A 278 -9.81 -20.50 3.84
C MET A 278 -10.87 -20.94 2.85
N SER A 279 -11.40 -20.01 2.04
CA SER A 279 -12.44 -20.32 1.04
C SER A 279 -11.93 -21.22 -0.10
N SER A 280 -10.62 -21.17 -0.35
CA SER A 280 -9.96 -21.96 -1.39
C SER A 280 -9.56 -23.36 -0.91
N HIS A 281 -9.45 -23.57 0.41
CA HIS A 281 -9.32 -24.92 0.97
C HIS A 281 -10.65 -25.66 0.87
N ARG A 282 -10.66 -26.78 0.13
CA ARG A 282 -11.75 -27.73 0.22
C ARG A 282 -11.66 -28.45 1.56
N GLU A 283 -12.61 -28.22 2.45
CA GLU A 283 -12.75 -29.05 3.65
C GLU A 283 -12.90 -30.52 3.24
N ALA A 284 -12.31 -31.42 4.03
CA ALA A 284 -12.45 -32.85 3.83
C ALA A 284 -13.91 -33.28 4.06
N GLY A 285 -14.70 -33.32 2.97
CA GLY A 285 -16.06 -33.83 2.98
C GLY A 285 -16.12 -35.37 2.98
N PRO A 286 -17.31 -35.98 3.16
CA PRO A 286 -17.50 -37.44 3.15
C PRO A 286 -16.90 -38.13 1.92
N ASP A 287 -16.80 -37.42 0.79
CA ASP A 287 -16.26 -37.95 -0.46
C ASP A 287 -14.72 -38.01 -0.47
N THR A 288 -14.03 -37.19 0.33
CA THR A 288 -12.56 -37.23 0.48
C THR A 288 -12.07 -38.38 1.38
N TRP A 289 -12.97 -39.00 2.16
CA TRP A 289 -12.65 -40.18 2.98
C TRP A 289 -12.49 -41.46 2.15
N ARG A 290 -13.05 -41.50 0.93
CA ARG A 290 -13.09 -42.72 0.11
C ARG A 290 -11.75 -43.04 -0.57
N ASP A 291 -10.90 -42.06 -0.81
CA ASP A 291 -9.63 -42.26 -1.55
C ASP A 291 -8.48 -42.82 -0.69
N ILE A 292 -8.62 -42.82 0.63
CA ILE A 292 -7.58 -43.37 1.53
C ILE A 292 -7.61 -44.92 1.53
N GLY A 293 -8.71 -45.54 1.08
CA GLY A 293 -8.86 -46.99 1.03
C GLY A 293 -8.32 -47.66 -0.24
N ALA A 294 -8.09 -46.92 -1.33
CA ALA A 294 -7.76 -47.50 -2.64
C ALA A 294 -6.24 -47.68 -2.89
N GLN A 295 -5.37 -47.06 -2.09
CA GLN A 295 -3.92 -47.22 -2.19
C GLN A 295 -3.34 -48.34 -1.31
N ALA A 296 -4.16 -49.01 -0.49
CA ALA A 296 -3.73 -50.11 0.38
C ALA A 296 -3.84 -51.51 -0.26
N SER A 297 -4.26 -51.61 -1.53
CA SER A 297 -4.40 -52.88 -2.25
C SER A 297 -3.61 -52.87 -3.56
N GLY A 298 -2.28 -52.79 -3.43
CA GLY A 298 -1.32 -52.99 -4.50
C GLY A 298 -0.10 -53.73 -3.98
N HIS A 299 -0.29 -55.02 -3.68
CA HIS A 299 0.80 -55.99 -3.57
C HIS A 299 1.20 -56.47 -4.97
#